data_AF-A0A0M5JTE4-F1
#
_entry.id   AF-A0A0M5JTE4-F1
#
_cell.length_a   1.000
_cell.length_b   1.000
_cell.length_c   1.000
_cell.angle_alpha   90.00
_cell.angle_beta   90.00
_cell.angle_gamma   90.00
#
_symmetry.space_group_name_H-M   'P 1'
#
loop_
_entity.id
_entity.type
_entity.pdbx_description
1 polymer ?
#
loop_
_entity_poly.entity_id
_entity_poly.type
_entity_poly.pdbx_seq_one_letter_code
_entity_poly.pdbx_strand_id
1 'polypeptide(L)'
;MIDDKLLMDNELKIIAKSNGAQNANIKLLLLLLFFISTYAFTFAQRKIEGKYYIKEKEMHIECCATDTYTFYSNGIFDYAEEGELGIVHYGKGHYTLTKDSLVLKYDLTEVKYPGYYIAKPYTNYKDYITLNLTVYDLEKKPLPNVDVSLFKEGASTGGDTDENGNLIIKVPKTNEKCALLLTYNHESMYKVESIDLNLCYDLEFYLTKTPMSFFDIGNAIKDEVSRFKIVKLRRDEFVVRNDKKGEVIFKKVEDKK
;
A
#
# COMPACT_ATOMS: atom_id res chain seq x y z
N MET A 1 77.42 -5.80 -55.22
CA MET A 1 76.00 -5.81 -55.62
C MET A 1 75.21 -6.36 -54.46
N ILE A 2 74.67 -5.49 -53.61
CA ILE A 2 73.65 -5.88 -52.63
C ILE A 2 72.33 -5.85 -53.41
N ASP A 3 71.55 -6.92 -53.24
CA ASP A 3 70.42 -7.29 -54.07
C ASP A 3 69.22 -6.35 -53.80
N ASP A 4 69.03 -5.34 -54.65
CA ASP A 4 67.94 -4.34 -54.57
C ASP A 4 66.54 -4.96 -54.45
N LYS A 5 66.40 -6.22 -54.89
CA LYS A 5 65.18 -7.00 -54.79
C LYS A 5 64.82 -7.38 -53.35
N LEU A 6 65.83 -7.65 -52.51
CA LEU A 6 65.64 -8.04 -51.11
C LEU A 6 65.23 -6.84 -50.23
N LEU A 7 65.63 -5.63 -50.63
CA LEU A 7 65.27 -4.38 -49.94
C LEU A 7 63.81 -3.99 -50.22
N MET A 8 63.38 -4.06 -51.49
CA MET A 8 61.99 -3.77 -51.86
C MET A 8 60.97 -4.77 -51.28
N ASP A 9 61.28 -6.07 -51.24
CA ASP A 9 60.38 -7.08 -50.68
C ASP A 9 60.20 -6.93 -49.15
N ASN A 10 61.21 -6.41 -48.45
CA ASN A 10 61.13 -6.12 -47.02
C ASN A 10 60.30 -4.86 -46.73
N GLU A 11 60.43 -3.80 -47.52
CA GLU A 11 59.60 -2.59 -47.39
C GLU A 11 58.12 -2.88 -47.66
N LEU A 12 57.80 -3.64 -48.71
CA LEU A 12 56.43 -4.07 -49.03
C LEU A 12 55.80 -4.92 -47.92
N LYS A 13 56.56 -5.82 -47.29
CA LYS A 13 56.09 -6.61 -46.15
C LYS A 13 55.81 -5.75 -44.91
N ILE A 14 56.63 -4.74 -44.64
CA ILE A 14 56.45 -3.85 -43.48
C ILE A 14 55.20 -2.97 -43.67
N ILE A 15 54.99 -2.45 -44.88
CA ILE A 15 53.80 -1.63 -45.22
C ILE A 15 52.52 -2.46 -45.15
N ALA A 16 52.51 -3.69 -45.67
CA ALA A 16 51.35 -4.58 -45.59
C ALA A 16 51.00 -4.98 -44.14
N LYS A 17 52.01 -5.22 -43.29
CA LYS A 17 51.83 -5.57 -41.87
C LYS A 17 51.33 -4.37 -41.05
N SER A 18 51.81 -3.16 -41.36
CA SER A 18 51.35 -1.89 -40.79
C SER A 18 49.87 -1.63 -41.11
N ASN A 19 49.48 -1.78 -42.38
CA ASN A 19 48.09 -1.56 -42.82
C ASN A 19 47.13 -2.63 -42.26
N GLY A 20 47.58 -3.88 -42.13
CA GLY A 20 46.81 -4.94 -41.48
C GLY A 20 46.58 -4.70 -39.98
N ALA A 21 47.61 -4.22 -39.26
CA ALA A 21 47.51 -3.88 -37.85
C ALA A 21 46.64 -2.64 -37.61
N GLN A 22 46.75 -1.59 -38.44
CA GLN A 22 45.87 -0.43 -38.39
C GLN A 22 44.40 -0.82 -38.66
N ASN A 23 44.14 -1.66 -39.66
CA ASN A 23 42.79 -2.14 -39.96
C ASN A 23 42.22 -3.05 -38.84
N ALA A 24 43.05 -3.85 -38.19
CA ALA A 24 42.64 -4.66 -37.03
C ALA A 24 42.30 -3.77 -35.82
N ASN A 25 43.09 -2.73 -35.56
CA ASN A 25 42.85 -1.76 -34.49
C ASN A 25 41.56 -0.94 -34.70
N ILE A 26 41.27 -0.54 -35.95
CA ILE A 26 40.03 0.16 -36.30
C ILE A 26 38.81 -0.78 -36.10
N LYS A 27 38.91 -2.04 -36.52
CA LYS A 27 37.82 -3.03 -36.32
C LYS A 27 37.56 -3.29 -34.83
N LEU A 28 38.61 -3.38 -34.01
CA LEU A 28 38.49 -3.55 -32.57
C LEU A 28 37.85 -2.33 -31.89
N LEU A 29 38.23 -1.12 -32.29
CA LEU A 29 37.64 0.13 -31.81
C LEU A 29 36.15 0.22 -32.15
N LEU A 30 35.76 -0.15 -33.37
CA LEU A 30 34.36 -0.19 -33.81
C LEU A 30 33.55 -1.23 -33.04
N LEU A 31 34.13 -2.40 -32.75
CA LEU A 31 33.49 -3.43 -31.92
C LEU A 31 33.27 -2.92 -30.49
N LEU A 32 34.26 -2.23 -29.91
CA LEU A 32 34.16 -1.67 -28.56
C LEU A 32 33.10 -0.56 -28.48
N LEU A 33 33.02 0.31 -29.49
CA LEU A 33 31.98 1.34 -29.61
C LEU A 33 30.58 0.73 -29.77
N PHE A 34 30.46 -0.38 -30.51
CA PHE A 34 29.21 -1.13 -30.62
C PHE A 34 28.76 -1.69 -29.26
N PHE A 35 29.67 -2.29 -28.48
CA PHE A 35 29.36 -2.74 -27.12
C PHE A 35 29.02 -1.58 -26.19
N ILE A 36 29.75 -0.46 -26.22
CA ILE A 36 29.42 0.72 -25.40
C ILE A 36 28.04 1.28 -25.76
N SER A 37 27.69 1.33 -27.04
CA SER A 37 26.38 1.84 -27.49
C SER A 37 25.23 0.94 -27.01
N THR A 38 25.37 -0.39 -27.09
CA THR A 38 24.32 -1.32 -26.64
C THR A 38 24.13 -1.31 -25.12
N TYR A 39 25.19 -1.06 -24.35
CA TYR A 39 25.11 -0.84 -22.89
C TYR A 39 24.54 0.55 -22.53
N ALA A 40 24.77 1.59 -23.32
CA ALA A 40 24.23 2.92 -23.05
C ALA A 40 22.69 2.99 -23.21
N PHE A 41 22.11 2.16 -24.09
CA PHE A 41 20.66 2.12 -24.30
C PHE A 41 19.89 1.40 -23.18
N THR A 42 20.52 0.56 -22.36
CA THR A 42 19.82 -0.14 -21.26
C THR A 42 19.64 0.73 -20.01
N PHE A 43 20.47 1.76 -19.82
CA PHE A 43 20.39 2.66 -18.66
C PHE A 43 19.46 3.87 -18.84
N ALA A 44 18.86 4.04 -20.02
CA ALA A 44 17.90 5.11 -20.29
C ALA A 44 16.43 4.67 -20.09
N GLN A 45 16.17 3.62 -19.32
CA GLN A 45 14.79 3.27 -18.95
C GLN A 45 14.25 4.39 -18.06
N ARG A 46 13.36 5.22 -18.62
CA ARG A 46 12.69 6.31 -17.89
C ARG A 46 12.03 5.72 -16.65
N LYS A 47 12.37 6.24 -15.48
CA LYS A 47 11.82 5.79 -14.20
C LYS A 47 10.74 6.75 -13.71
N ILE A 48 9.71 6.21 -13.07
CA ILE A 48 8.64 6.98 -12.42
C ILE A 48 8.82 7.04 -10.90
N GLU A 49 10.05 6.92 -10.41
CA GLU A 49 10.33 6.95 -8.96
C GLU A 49 9.85 8.26 -8.31
N GLY A 50 9.19 8.16 -7.16
CA GLY A 50 8.69 9.29 -6.38
C GLY A 50 7.19 9.23 -6.09
N LYS A 51 6.69 10.29 -5.44
CA LYS A 51 5.28 10.45 -5.07
C LYS A 51 4.52 11.20 -6.15
N TYR A 52 3.33 10.72 -6.51
CA TYR A 52 2.46 11.26 -7.55
C TYR A 52 1.02 11.33 -7.05
N TYR A 53 0.26 12.30 -7.56
CA TYR A 53 -1.18 12.39 -7.35
C TYR A 53 -1.95 12.34 -8.68
N ILE A 54 -3.21 11.92 -8.64
CA ILE A 54 -4.10 11.92 -9.82
C ILE A 54 -4.75 13.30 -10.01
N LYS A 55 -4.51 13.95 -11.15
CA LYS A 55 -4.91 15.33 -11.43
C LYS A 55 -6.42 15.56 -11.57
N GLU A 56 -7.20 14.57 -12.00
CA GLU A 56 -8.64 14.77 -12.21
C GLU A 56 -9.41 15.05 -10.91
N LYS A 57 -8.86 14.66 -9.75
CA LYS A 57 -9.41 14.99 -8.43
C LYS A 57 -9.03 16.40 -7.92
N GLU A 58 -8.30 17.18 -8.72
CA GLU A 58 -7.81 18.53 -8.37
C GLU A 58 -8.92 19.61 -8.42
N MET A 59 -10.10 19.35 -9.01
CA MET A 59 -11.20 20.35 -9.08
C MET A 59 -11.86 20.67 -7.73
N HIS A 60 -11.55 19.93 -6.66
CA HIS A 60 -11.99 20.21 -5.30
C HIS A 60 -10.83 20.13 -4.30
N ILE A 61 -9.75 20.89 -4.53
CA ILE A 61 -8.66 21.05 -3.52
C ILE A 61 -9.19 21.62 -2.19
N GLU A 62 -10.42 22.12 -2.13
CA GLU A 62 -11.09 22.49 -0.87
C GLU A 62 -11.77 21.32 -0.15
N CYS A 63 -11.93 20.13 -0.77
CA CYS A 63 -12.52 18.93 -0.16
C CYS A 63 -11.79 17.64 -0.60
N CYS A 64 -10.63 17.40 0.01
CA CYS A 64 -10.32 16.16 0.74
C CYS A 64 -10.25 14.79 0.04
N ALA A 65 -10.25 14.66 -1.29
CA ALA A 65 -10.00 13.36 -1.95
C ALA A 65 -8.69 13.35 -2.76
N THR A 66 -7.60 12.76 -2.26
CA THR A 66 -6.31 12.70 -2.98
C THR A 66 -5.84 11.26 -3.19
N ASP A 67 -5.82 10.82 -4.45
CA ASP A 67 -5.21 9.54 -4.84
C ASP A 67 -3.71 9.72 -5.00
N THR A 68 -2.96 9.08 -4.12
CA THR A 68 -1.52 9.19 -4.04
C THR A 68 -0.87 7.85 -4.34
N TYR A 69 0.14 7.88 -5.20
CA TYR A 69 1.01 6.74 -5.49
C TYR A 69 2.45 7.11 -5.17
N THR A 70 3.17 6.24 -4.46
CA THR A 70 4.61 6.37 -4.25
C THR A 70 5.30 5.19 -4.91
N PHE A 71 6.12 5.45 -5.93
CA PHE A 71 6.90 4.43 -6.64
C PHE A 71 8.34 4.43 -6.14
N TYR A 72 8.80 3.29 -5.63
CA TYR A 72 10.14 3.10 -5.09
C TYR A 72 11.08 2.49 -6.12
N SER A 73 12.37 2.81 -6.02
CA SER A 73 13.42 2.34 -6.94
C SER A 73 13.59 0.81 -7.00
N ASN A 74 13.10 0.09 -5.98
CA ASN A 74 13.12 -1.36 -5.90
C ASN A 74 11.94 -2.04 -6.61
N GLY A 75 11.09 -1.28 -7.33
CA GLY A 75 9.94 -1.84 -8.04
C GLY A 75 8.70 -2.04 -7.18
N ILE A 76 8.68 -1.54 -5.95
CA ILE A 76 7.50 -1.52 -5.07
C ILE A 76 6.75 -0.20 -5.25
N PHE A 77 5.44 -0.21 -5.07
CA PHE A 77 4.65 1.00 -4.92
C PHE A 77 3.73 0.91 -3.70
N ASP A 78 3.41 2.08 -3.13
CA ASP A 78 2.31 2.27 -2.19
C ASP A 78 1.23 3.13 -2.85
N TYR A 79 -0.03 2.83 -2.54
CA TYR A 79 -1.22 3.57 -2.95
C TYR A 79 -2.05 3.94 -1.71
N ALA A 80 -2.54 5.18 -1.69
CA ALA A 80 -3.56 5.63 -0.74
C ALA A 80 -4.54 6.57 -1.46
N GLU A 81 -5.82 6.29 -1.31
CA GLU A 81 -6.91 7.24 -1.57
C GLU A 81 -7.35 7.78 -0.22
N GLU A 82 -7.02 9.04 0.05
CA GLU A 82 -7.41 9.75 1.25
C GLU A 82 -8.73 10.49 0.98
N GLY A 83 -9.64 10.48 1.95
CA GLY A 83 -10.91 11.20 2.00
C GLY A 83 -10.95 12.19 3.18
N GLU A 84 -12.08 12.88 3.39
CA GLU A 84 -12.27 13.81 4.53
C GLU A 84 -12.02 13.16 5.90
N LEU A 85 -12.38 11.89 6.03
CA LEU A 85 -12.42 11.15 7.29
C LEU A 85 -11.27 10.15 7.44
N GLY A 86 -10.27 10.18 6.55
CA GLY A 86 -9.15 9.25 6.57
C GLY A 86 -8.99 8.47 5.27
N ILE A 87 -8.39 7.27 5.35
CA ILE A 87 -8.06 6.47 4.18
C ILE A 87 -9.31 5.74 3.69
N VAL A 88 -9.69 5.94 2.42
CA VAL A 88 -10.80 5.22 1.77
C VAL A 88 -10.33 3.90 1.18
N HIS A 89 -9.22 3.93 0.44
CA HIS A 89 -8.58 2.74 -0.12
C HIS A 89 -7.08 2.82 0.05
N TYR A 90 -6.42 1.68 0.20
CA TYR A 90 -4.97 1.58 0.22
C TYR A 90 -4.49 0.32 -0.46
N GLY A 91 -3.24 0.31 -0.88
CA GLY A 91 -2.65 -0.86 -1.49
C GLY A 91 -1.14 -0.77 -1.57
N LYS A 92 -0.52 -1.93 -1.70
CA LYS A 92 0.93 -2.07 -1.84
C LYS A 92 1.26 -3.25 -2.74
N GLY A 93 2.32 -3.11 -3.53
CA GLY A 93 2.85 -4.25 -4.24
C GLY A 93 3.89 -3.89 -5.27
N HIS A 94 4.07 -4.77 -6.25
CA HIS A 94 5.08 -4.59 -7.28
C HIS A 94 4.53 -3.85 -8.49
N TYR A 95 5.34 -2.96 -9.07
CA TYR A 95 5.04 -2.34 -10.36
C TYR A 95 6.05 -2.76 -11.43
N THR A 96 5.59 -2.76 -12.67
CA THR A 96 6.44 -2.94 -13.85
C THR A 96 6.16 -1.82 -14.84
N LEU A 97 7.22 -1.17 -15.30
CA LEU A 97 7.16 -0.08 -16.26
C LEU A 97 7.93 -0.46 -17.53
N THR A 98 7.21 -0.52 -18.65
CA THR A 98 7.79 -0.62 -19.99
C THR A 98 7.60 0.71 -20.73
N LYS A 99 8.03 0.78 -21.99
CA LYS A 99 7.78 1.97 -22.83
C LYS A 99 6.29 2.27 -23.00
N ASP A 100 5.46 1.22 -23.07
CA ASP A 100 4.06 1.31 -23.48
C ASP A 100 3.08 0.93 -22.37
N SER A 101 3.56 0.40 -21.24
CA SER A 101 2.68 -0.10 -20.18
C SER A 101 3.21 0.15 -18.77
N LEU A 102 2.27 0.48 -17.89
CA LEU A 102 2.42 0.42 -16.45
C LEU A 102 1.52 -0.70 -15.93
N VAL A 103 2.07 -1.63 -15.15
CA VAL A 103 1.34 -2.69 -14.47
C VAL A 103 1.56 -2.54 -12.98
N LEU A 104 0.47 -2.46 -12.21
CA LEU A 104 0.46 -2.42 -10.76
C LEU A 104 -0.12 -3.74 -10.26
N LYS A 105 0.63 -4.48 -9.45
CA LYS A 105 0.17 -5.72 -8.81
C LYS A 105 0.08 -5.45 -7.32
N TYR A 106 -1.10 -5.60 -6.72
CA TYR A 106 -1.34 -5.38 -5.30
C TYR A 106 -1.06 -6.64 -4.46
N ASP A 107 0.11 -7.24 -4.67
CA ASP A 107 0.52 -8.54 -4.13
C ASP A 107 1.21 -8.44 -2.75
N LEU A 108 1.48 -7.23 -2.26
CA LEU A 108 2.07 -6.98 -0.95
C LEU A 108 1.11 -6.25 0.00
N THR A 109 -0.16 -6.05 -0.37
CA THR A 109 -1.12 -5.38 0.50
C THR A 109 -1.44 -6.25 1.71
N GLU A 110 -1.17 -5.73 2.91
CA GLU A 110 -1.57 -6.32 4.18
C GLU A 110 -2.95 -5.81 4.57
N VAL A 111 -3.88 -6.72 4.93
CA VAL A 111 -5.20 -6.31 5.41
C VAL A 111 -5.08 -5.91 6.86
N LYS A 112 -5.29 -4.63 7.12
CA LYS A 112 -5.44 -4.09 8.47
C LYS A 112 -6.78 -4.52 9.06
N TYR A 113 -6.79 -4.80 10.35
CA TYR A 113 -8.00 -5.08 11.11
C TYR A 113 -7.86 -4.48 12.52
N PRO A 114 -8.95 -4.01 13.13
CA PRO A 114 -8.89 -3.32 14.42
C PRO A 114 -8.79 -4.28 15.61
N GLY A 115 -9.01 -5.57 15.36
CA GLY A 115 -9.01 -6.63 16.35
C GLY A 115 -10.02 -7.73 16.04
N TYR A 116 -10.28 -8.57 17.02
CA TYR A 116 -11.33 -9.56 17.00
C TYR A 116 -11.91 -9.76 18.40
N TYR A 117 -13.02 -10.48 18.49
CA TYR A 117 -13.59 -10.87 19.77
C TYR A 117 -14.05 -12.32 19.75
N ILE A 118 -14.09 -12.93 20.93
CA ILE A 118 -14.64 -14.25 21.19
C ILE A 118 -15.88 -14.05 22.06
N ALA A 119 -17.01 -14.60 21.65
CA ALA A 119 -18.24 -14.58 22.41
C ALA A 119 -18.66 -15.98 22.84
N LYS A 120 -18.93 -16.13 24.14
CA LYS A 120 -19.43 -17.37 24.75
C LYS A 120 -20.83 -17.09 25.31
N PRO A 121 -21.89 -17.23 24.50
CA PRO A 121 -23.25 -17.00 24.96
C PRO A 121 -23.72 -18.12 25.90
N TYR A 122 -24.51 -17.76 26.90
CA TYR A 122 -25.17 -18.71 27.80
C TYR A 122 -26.50 -18.16 28.30
N THR A 123 -27.40 -19.06 28.72
CA THR A 123 -28.71 -18.69 29.27
C THR A 123 -28.67 -18.62 30.80
N ASN A 124 -29.57 -17.82 31.36
CA ASN A 124 -29.84 -17.80 32.79
C ASN A 124 -31.35 -17.65 33.03
N TYR A 125 -31.82 -17.91 34.26
CA TYR A 125 -33.22 -17.74 34.66
C TYR A 125 -33.53 -16.38 35.31
N LYS A 126 -32.57 -15.44 35.28
CA LYS A 126 -32.76 -14.12 35.88
C LYS A 126 -33.46 -13.19 34.90
N ASP A 127 -34.06 -12.12 35.41
CA ASP A 127 -34.70 -11.07 34.60
C ASP A 127 -33.71 -10.10 33.95
N TYR A 128 -32.41 -10.35 34.11
CA TYR A 128 -31.34 -9.58 33.50
C TYR A 128 -30.31 -10.51 32.84
N ILE A 129 -29.66 -9.99 31.82
CA ILE A 129 -28.46 -10.58 31.25
C ILE A 129 -27.21 -9.97 31.85
N THR A 130 -26.11 -10.72 31.81
CA THR A 130 -24.79 -10.24 32.20
C THR A 130 -23.87 -10.34 31.00
N LEU A 131 -23.19 -9.23 30.69
CA LEU A 131 -22.07 -9.19 29.77
C LEU A 131 -20.81 -9.10 30.64
N ASN A 132 -20.02 -10.16 30.69
CA ASN A 132 -18.69 -10.14 31.30
C ASN A 132 -17.69 -9.90 30.18
N LEU A 133 -17.02 -8.75 30.20
CA LEU A 133 -16.07 -8.36 29.18
C LEU A 133 -14.66 -8.40 29.75
N THR A 134 -13.74 -8.89 28.93
CA THR A 134 -12.31 -8.67 29.13
C THR A 134 -11.69 -8.16 27.84
N VAL A 135 -10.92 -7.08 27.93
CA VAL A 135 -10.31 -6.41 26.78
C VAL A 135 -8.79 -6.49 26.88
N TYR A 136 -8.17 -7.00 25.82
CA TYR A 136 -6.73 -7.14 25.68
C TYR A 136 -6.24 -6.44 24.41
N ASP A 137 -4.94 -6.17 24.36
CA ASP A 137 -4.24 -5.97 23.10
C ASP A 137 -4.02 -7.30 22.35
N LEU A 138 -3.54 -7.23 21.11
CA LEU A 138 -3.19 -8.43 20.31
C LEU A 138 -2.05 -9.28 20.92
N GLU A 139 -1.31 -8.77 21.91
CA GLU A 139 -0.28 -9.48 22.68
C GLU A 139 -0.83 -10.08 23.98
N LYS A 140 -2.15 -10.02 24.20
CA LYS A 140 -2.85 -10.49 25.41
C LYS A 140 -2.49 -9.71 26.69
N LYS A 141 -2.12 -8.44 26.58
CA LYS A 141 -1.99 -7.53 27.73
C LYS A 141 -3.33 -6.86 27.97
N PRO A 142 -3.79 -6.74 29.23
CA PRO A 142 -5.06 -6.09 29.54
C PRO A 142 -5.05 -4.62 29.11
N LEU A 143 -6.17 -4.15 28.57
CA LEU A 143 -6.38 -2.76 28.19
C LEU A 143 -7.35 -2.09 29.18
N PRO A 144 -6.86 -1.23 30.09
CA PRO A 144 -7.71 -0.51 31.02
C PRO A 144 -8.30 0.76 30.40
N ASN A 145 -9.38 1.28 31.00
CA ASN A 145 -10.05 2.53 30.60
C ASN A 145 -10.58 2.54 29.16
N VAL A 146 -10.87 1.36 28.61
CA VAL A 146 -11.68 1.22 27.39
C VAL A 146 -13.14 1.42 27.79
N ASP A 147 -13.78 2.46 27.26
CA ASP A 147 -15.21 2.71 27.40
C ASP A 147 -15.98 1.72 26.54
N VAL A 148 -16.93 1.03 27.16
CA VAL A 148 -17.83 0.12 26.46
C VAL A 148 -19.25 0.61 26.58
N SER A 149 -19.82 0.96 25.43
CA SER A 149 -21.17 1.48 25.31
C SER A 149 -22.09 0.48 24.61
N LEU A 150 -23.15 0.05 25.31
CA LEU A 150 -24.26 -0.72 24.75
C LEU A 150 -25.29 0.24 24.13
N PHE A 151 -25.45 0.16 22.81
CA PHE A 151 -26.42 0.95 22.06
C PHE A 151 -27.73 0.17 21.90
N LYS A 152 -28.75 0.63 22.62
CA LYS A 152 -30.17 0.24 22.48
C LYS A 152 -30.99 1.49 22.17
N GLU A 153 -32.24 1.32 21.72
CA GLU A 153 -33.16 2.47 21.62
C GLU A 153 -33.28 3.16 22.99
N GLY A 154 -32.92 4.45 23.06
CA GLY A 154 -32.87 5.22 24.31
C GLY A 154 -31.44 5.50 24.81
N ALA A 155 -31.25 5.51 26.14
CA ALA A 155 -29.95 5.81 26.75
C ALA A 155 -28.96 4.65 26.60
N SER A 156 -27.72 4.95 26.21
CA SER A 156 -26.61 3.99 26.24
C SER A 156 -26.36 3.53 27.67
N THR A 157 -26.04 2.25 27.84
CA THR A 157 -25.62 1.68 29.13
C THR A 157 -24.21 1.14 28.95
N GLY A 158 -23.31 1.40 29.90
CA GLY A 158 -21.91 1.10 29.69
C GLY A 158 -21.04 1.37 30.90
N GLY A 159 -19.74 1.35 30.66
CA GLY A 159 -18.73 1.72 31.64
C GLY A 159 -17.34 1.46 31.10
N ASP A 160 -16.35 1.83 31.90
CA ASP A 160 -14.94 1.64 31.58
C ASP A 160 -14.41 0.32 32.13
N THR A 161 -13.52 -0.30 31.38
CA THR A 161 -12.73 -1.45 31.87
C THR A 161 -11.79 -1.05 33.00
N ASP A 162 -11.65 -1.94 33.98
CA ASP A 162 -10.75 -1.77 35.12
C ASP A 162 -9.27 -1.93 34.74
N GLU A 163 -8.36 -1.84 35.73
CA GLU A 163 -6.91 -2.00 35.55
C GLU A 163 -6.50 -3.35 34.93
N ASN A 164 -7.37 -4.38 35.04
CA ASN A 164 -7.18 -5.71 34.51
C ASN A 164 -7.92 -5.90 33.16
N GLY A 165 -8.46 -4.83 32.59
CA GLY A 165 -9.20 -4.85 31.33
C GLY A 165 -10.60 -5.45 31.45
N ASN A 166 -11.16 -5.59 32.66
CA ASN A 166 -12.46 -6.23 32.88
C ASN A 166 -13.59 -5.23 33.05
N LEU A 167 -14.78 -5.59 32.58
CA LEU A 167 -16.02 -4.85 32.81
C LEU A 167 -17.20 -5.82 32.91
N ILE A 168 -18.14 -5.54 33.80
CA ILE A 168 -19.40 -6.28 33.91
C ILE A 168 -20.56 -5.32 33.67
N ILE A 169 -21.35 -5.60 32.63
CA ILE A 169 -22.58 -4.85 32.32
C ILE A 169 -23.77 -5.75 32.63
N LYS A 170 -24.75 -5.23 33.37
CA LYS A 170 -26.03 -5.90 33.63
C LYS A 170 -27.17 -5.07 33.06
N VAL A 171 -27.99 -5.69 32.22
CA VAL A 171 -29.17 -5.03 31.63
C VAL A 171 -30.38 -5.97 31.69
N PRO A 172 -31.61 -5.42 31.76
CA PRO A 172 -32.82 -6.23 31.70
C PRO A 172 -32.84 -7.13 30.47
N LYS A 173 -33.37 -8.33 30.64
CA LYS A 173 -33.52 -9.30 29.56
C LYS A 173 -34.65 -8.85 28.61
N THR A 174 -34.38 -8.84 27.31
CA THR A 174 -35.37 -8.51 26.28
C THR A 174 -35.16 -9.39 25.05
N ASN A 175 -36.13 -9.43 24.12
CA ASN A 175 -35.97 -10.13 22.84
C ASN A 175 -35.30 -9.25 21.76
N GLU A 176 -34.67 -8.15 22.17
CA GLU A 176 -34.04 -7.20 21.26
C GLU A 176 -32.58 -7.55 21.00
N LYS A 177 -32.02 -6.95 19.96
CA LYS A 177 -30.59 -6.98 19.69
C LYS A 177 -30.02 -5.58 19.80
N CYS A 178 -28.78 -5.49 20.27
CA CYS A 178 -28.07 -4.23 20.41
C CYS A 178 -26.68 -4.30 19.80
N ALA A 179 -26.03 -3.13 19.69
CA ALA A 179 -24.61 -3.06 19.36
C ALA A 179 -23.78 -2.76 20.61
N LEU A 180 -22.56 -3.29 20.67
CA LEU A 180 -21.53 -2.85 21.60
C LEU A 180 -20.51 -2.03 20.83
N LEU A 181 -20.17 -0.85 21.34
CA LEU A 181 -19.06 -0.05 20.85
C LEU A 181 -18.00 0.03 21.94
N LEU A 182 -16.76 -0.22 21.55
CA LEU A 182 -15.59 -0.04 22.40
C LEU A 182 -14.85 1.21 21.90
N THR A 183 -14.59 2.14 22.80
CA THR A 183 -13.87 3.38 22.52
C THR A 183 -12.71 3.56 23.50
N TYR A 184 -11.67 4.25 23.06
CA TYR A 184 -10.52 4.61 23.91
C TYR A 184 -10.05 6.00 23.52
N ASN A 185 -9.87 6.88 24.52
CA ASN A 185 -9.56 8.29 24.31
C ASN A 185 -10.50 8.99 23.31
N HIS A 186 -11.81 8.68 23.38
CA HIS A 186 -12.84 9.21 22.48
C HIS A 186 -12.76 8.74 21.01
N GLU A 187 -11.87 7.81 20.68
CA GLU A 187 -11.78 7.20 19.36
C GLU A 187 -12.42 5.80 19.35
N SER A 188 -13.13 5.48 18.26
CA SER A 188 -13.75 4.17 18.10
C SER A 188 -12.71 3.09 17.85
N MET A 189 -12.70 2.03 18.65
CA MET A 189 -11.80 0.89 18.48
C MET A 189 -12.49 -0.28 17.77
N TYR A 190 -13.68 -0.65 18.24
CA TYR A 190 -14.33 -1.87 17.77
C TYR A 190 -15.84 -1.78 17.96
N LYS A 191 -16.60 -2.36 17.02
CA LYS A 191 -18.06 -2.46 17.12
C LYS A 191 -18.50 -3.91 16.93
N VAL A 192 -19.29 -4.41 17.87
CA VAL A 192 -20.00 -5.68 17.73
C VAL A 192 -21.45 -5.38 17.41
N GLU A 193 -21.90 -5.86 16.26
CA GLU A 193 -23.30 -5.78 15.88
C GLU A 193 -24.08 -6.97 16.45
N SER A 194 -25.35 -6.76 16.77
CA SER A 194 -26.32 -7.84 17.02
C SER A 194 -26.07 -8.75 18.25
N ILE A 195 -25.69 -8.17 19.39
CA ILE A 195 -25.73 -8.87 20.69
C ILE A 195 -27.20 -9.12 21.08
N ASP A 196 -27.55 -10.37 21.38
CA ASP A 196 -28.91 -10.77 21.75
C ASP A 196 -29.15 -10.52 23.24
N LEU A 197 -30.05 -9.59 23.57
CA LEU A 197 -30.35 -9.21 24.95
C LEU A 197 -31.18 -10.26 25.72
N ASN A 198 -31.42 -11.43 25.12
CA ASN A 198 -31.99 -12.59 25.79
C ASN A 198 -30.92 -13.52 26.39
N LEU A 199 -29.64 -13.32 26.04
CA LEU A 199 -28.52 -14.17 26.42
C LEU A 199 -27.49 -13.41 27.27
N CYS A 200 -26.82 -14.13 28.18
CA CYS A 200 -25.60 -13.64 28.82
C CYS A 200 -24.39 -13.99 27.97
N TYR A 201 -23.29 -13.28 28.18
CA TYR A 201 -22.06 -13.47 27.41
C TYR A 201 -20.83 -13.34 28.29
N ASP A 202 -19.88 -14.25 28.11
CA ASP A 202 -18.47 -13.96 28.37
C ASP A 202 -17.83 -13.52 27.04
N LEU A 203 -17.35 -12.29 26.99
CA LEU A 203 -16.78 -11.63 25.82
C LEU A 203 -15.30 -11.34 26.07
N GLU A 204 -14.44 -11.84 25.19
CA GLU A 204 -13.01 -11.52 25.19
C GLU A 204 -12.68 -10.74 23.92
N PHE A 205 -12.16 -9.52 24.07
CA PHE A 205 -11.73 -8.66 22.98
C PHE A 205 -10.20 -8.63 22.87
N TYR A 206 -9.70 -8.67 21.64
CA TYR A 206 -8.27 -8.60 21.31
C TYR A 206 -8.10 -7.50 20.26
N LEU A 207 -7.68 -6.31 20.69
CA LEU A 207 -7.70 -5.09 19.90
C LEU A 207 -6.29 -4.56 19.59
N THR A 208 -6.16 -3.74 18.55
CA THR A 208 -4.92 -2.99 18.32
C THR A 208 -4.70 -1.96 19.45
N LYS A 209 -3.44 -1.74 19.84
CA LYS A 209 -3.08 -0.76 20.89
C LYS A 209 -3.51 0.67 20.54
N THR A 210 -3.43 1.00 19.25
CA THR A 210 -3.93 2.27 18.71
C THR A 210 -5.35 2.03 18.24
N PRO A 211 -6.33 2.86 18.68
CA PRO A 211 -7.66 2.86 18.09
C PRO A 211 -7.55 2.97 16.58
N MET A 212 -8.29 2.13 15.88
CA MET A 212 -8.37 2.17 14.43
C MET A 212 -9.85 2.10 14.10
N SER A 213 -10.47 3.26 13.87
CA SER A 213 -11.87 3.25 13.48
C SER A 213 -12.00 2.62 12.10
N PHE A 214 -13.22 2.19 11.76
CA PHE A 214 -13.51 1.72 10.40
C PHE A 214 -13.07 2.73 9.32
N PHE A 215 -13.07 4.04 9.62
CA PHE A 215 -12.64 5.10 8.71
C PHE A 215 -11.11 5.20 8.59
N ASP A 216 -10.35 4.74 9.59
CA ASP A 216 -8.88 4.78 9.60
C ASP A 216 -8.26 3.58 8.87
N ILE A 217 -8.96 2.44 8.86
CA ILE A 217 -8.47 1.22 8.22
C ILE A 217 -8.43 1.41 6.71
N GLY A 218 -9.52 1.97 6.14
CA GLY A 218 -9.79 1.97 4.71
C GLY A 218 -9.99 0.57 4.13
N ASN A 219 -10.32 0.49 2.85
CA ASN A 219 -10.44 -0.77 2.12
C ASN A 219 -9.11 -1.15 1.47
N ALA A 220 -8.60 -2.34 1.80
CA ALA A 220 -7.41 -2.90 1.17
C ALA A 220 -7.69 -3.30 -0.29
N ILE A 221 -6.94 -2.78 -1.24
CA ILE A 221 -6.84 -3.34 -2.59
C ILE A 221 -5.78 -4.44 -2.52
N LYS A 222 -6.20 -5.70 -2.56
CA LYS A 222 -5.32 -6.87 -2.42
C LYS A 222 -5.58 -7.86 -3.55
N ASP A 223 -4.50 -8.47 -4.05
CA ASP A 223 -4.53 -9.49 -5.11
C ASP A 223 -5.13 -9.00 -6.44
N GLU A 224 -5.22 -7.68 -6.64
CA GLU A 224 -5.64 -7.03 -7.88
C GLU A 224 -4.44 -6.73 -8.79
N VAL A 225 -4.66 -6.77 -10.11
CA VAL A 225 -3.69 -6.28 -11.10
C VAL A 225 -4.32 -5.19 -11.96
N SER A 226 -3.86 -3.95 -11.79
CA SER A 226 -4.24 -2.84 -12.65
C SER A 226 -3.24 -2.70 -13.81
N ARG A 227 -3.75 -2.60 -15.03
CA ARG A 227 -2.94 -2.45 -16.24
C ARG A 227 -3.30 -1.15 -16.93
N PHE A 228 -2.27 -0.43 -17.34
CA PHE A 228 -2.42 0.82 -18.06
C PHE A 228 -1.50 0.86 -19.27
N LYS A 229 -1.96 1.52 -20.32
CA LYS A 229 -1.15 1.91 -21.47
C LYS A 229 -0.54 3.28 -21.20
N ILE A 230 0.77 3.45 -21.42
CA ILE A 230 1.42 4.76 -21.31
C ILE A 230 1.08 5.57 -22.55
N VAL A 231 0.47 6.73 -22.35
CA VAL A 231 0.20 7.71 -23.42
C VAL A 231 1.36 8.70 -23.50
N LYS A 232 1.87 9.13 -22.34
CA LYS A 232 2.90 10.16 -22.24
C LYS A 232 3.72 9.99 -20.97
N LEU A 233 5.03 10.17 -21.07
CA LEU A 233 5.94 10.08 -19.93
C LEU A 233 6.89 11.28 -19.93
N ARG A 234 6.72 12.21 -18.98
CA ARG A 234 7.62 13.35 -18.71
C ARG A 234 8.26 13.17 -17.33
N ARG A 235 9.14 14.08 -16.94
CA ARG A 235 9.91 14.00 -15.69
C ARG A 235 9.04 14.22 -14.44
N ASP A 236 8.08 15.12 -14.58
CA ASP A 236 7.19 15.67 -13.55
C ASP A 236 5.73 15.20 -13.69
N GLU A 237 5.39 14.60 -14.82
CA GLU A 237 4.04 14.13 -15.12
C GLU A 237 4.08 12.90 -16.03
N PHE A 238 3.16 11.97 -15.85
CA PHE A 238 2.89 10.96 -16.86
C PHE A 238 1.39 10.72 -17.01
N VAL A 239 1.00 10.32 -18.23
CA VAL A 239 -0.39 10.07 -18.60
C VAL A 239 -0.49 8.62 -19.01
N VAL A 240 -1.44 7.92 -18.38
CA VAL A 240 -1.74 6.54 -18.69
C VAL A 240 -3.20 6.41 -19.11
N ARG A 241 -3.56 5.30 -19.76
CA ARG A 241 -4.93 4.99 -20.13
C ARG A 241 -5.30 3.61 -19.64
N ASN A 242 -6.46 3.48 -19.02
CA ASN A 242 -7.09 2.20 -18.69
C ASN A 242 -8.32 2.02 -19.59
N ASP A 243 -8.58 0.79 -20.04
CA ASP A 243 -9.74 0.43 -20.86
C ASP A 243 -11.09 0.85 -20.23
N LYS A 244 -11.14 1.03 -18.89
CA LYS A 244 -12.35 1.40 -18.14
C LYS A 244 -12.49 2.88 -17.77
N LYS A 245 -11.39 3.63 -17.63
CA LYS A 245 -11.37 4.97 -16.97
C LYS A 245 -10.86 6.10 -17.86
N GLY A 246 -10.63 5.88 -19.14
CA GLY A 246 -10.08 6.92 -20.00
C GLY A 246 -8.61 7.23 -19.67
N GLU A 247 -8.18 8.46 -19.92
CA GLU A 247 -6.81 8.91 -19.60
C GLU A 247 -6.72 9.40 -18.16
N VAL A 248 -5.69 8.96 -17.45
CA VAL A 248 -5.39 9.33 -16.07
C VAL A 248 -4.04 10.05 -16.03
N ILE A 249 -4.02 11.24 -15.45
CA ILE A 249 -2.83 12.09 -15.37
C ILE A 249 -2.24 11.97 -13.95
N PHE A 250 -1.01 11.48 -13.87
CA PHE A 250 -0.21 11.42 -12.65
C PHE A 250 0.76 12.59 -12.64
N LYS A 251 0.66 13.46 -11.62
CA LYS A 251 1.56 14.59 -11.44
C LYS A 251 2.44 14.38 -10.22
N LYS A 252 3.74 14.60 -10.37
CA LYS A 252 4.72 14.39 -9.31
C LYS A 252 4.53 15.44 -8.22
N VAL A 253 4.60 15.01 -6.97
CA VAL A 253 4.65 15.91 -5.82
C VAL A 253 6.07 16.48 -5.76
N GLU A 254 6.21 17.79 -5.91
CA GLU A 254 7.49 18.46 -5.67
C GLU A 254 7.68 18.63 -4.16
N ASP A 255 8.80 18.13 -3.63
CA ASP A 255 9.21 18.48 -2.28
C ASP A 255 9.48 19.99 -2.25
N LYS A 256 8.58 20.76 -1.65
CA LYS A 256 8.85 22.16 -1.31
C LYS A 256 10.00 22.15 -0.31
N LYS A 257 11.20 22.52 -0.78
CA LYS A 257 12.34 22.85 0.06
C LYS A 257 12.06 24.11 0.89
#